data_AF-A0A7R9LEF8-F1
#
_entry.id   AF-A0A7R9LEF8-F1
#
_cell.length_a   1.000
_cell.length_b   1.000
_cell.length_c   1.000
_cell.angle_alpha   90.00
_cell.angle_beta   90.00
_cell.angle_gamma   90.00
#
_symmetry.space_group_name_H-M   'P 1'
#
loop_
_entity.id
_entity.type
_entity.pdbx_description
1 polymer ?
#
loop_
_entity_poly.entity_id
_entity_poly.type
_entity_poly.pdbx_seq_one_letter_code
_entity_poly.pdbx_strand_id
1 'polypeptide(L)'
;MGPHLAPLTQTLARHECHRHDFGHRFRSDVIFLRVFGCEECRCSAHTARTLGLCNAFMSTNTVTLDTDSVFVPIASGSSGDNEWSEHTVIYGCVSVGNVPQLAIDLLVSTLIESRECRLVGHLYSPALMPLSGPDPYRFGGQTLATSAQVFECKARKLLIIQQRTPLYKESRQQFFDSLAKWLSTAGVKRVVLLSSSFIEHLVEALDSGDCYPIKCLPNETHSRAADQTLATNWRAVARVDPFTLQPSPDGRIHLPGSGSLKELLKSMDKTGVSAIGLVLYCSEGDNRPHSYAFANAVNQWLSLIDFKTTAGVKTWIVPFSWRHLFGEEPPKEIY
;
A
#
# COMPACT_ATOMS: atom_id res chain seq x y z
N MET A 1 27.02 -46.16 -54.78
CA MET A 1 27.01 -45.09 -53.76
C MET A 1 25.65 -44.42 -53.78
N GLY A 2 24.91 -44.49 -52.66
CA GLY A 2 23.72 -43.68 -52.32
C GLY A 2 22.45 -43.84 -53.16
N PRO A 3 21.37 -44.47 -52.63
CA PRO A 3 20.04 -44.34 -53.21
C PRO A 3 19.29 -43.12 -52.64
N HIS A 4 18.42 -42.57 -53.49
CA HIS A 4 17.47 -41.49 -53.23
C HIS A 4 16.67 -41.64 -51.92
N LEU A 5 16.54 -40.54 -51.16
CA LEU A 5 15.59 -40.38 -50.06
C LEU A 5 14.56 -39.31 -50.42
N ALA A 6 13.30 -39.73 -50.51
CA ALA A 6 12.11 -38.88 -50.58
C ALA A 6 11.77 -38.31 -49.18
N PRO A 7 11.06 -37.17 -49.10
CA PRO A 7 10.64 -36.62 -47.81
C PRO A 7 9.39 -37.34 -47.27
N LEU A 8 9.47 -37.82 -46.03
CA LEU A 8 8.36 -38.35 -45.25
C LEU A 8 7.56 -37.22 -44.61
N THR A 9 6.31 -37.09 -45.03
CA THR A 9 5.22 -36.35 -44.39
C THR A 9 4.92 -36.91 -43.00
N GLN A 10 4.88 -36.06 -41.97
CA GLN A 10 4.17 -36.34 -40.72
C GLN A 10 3.02 -35.36 -40.52
N THR A 11 1.84 -35.95 -40.39
CA THR A 11 0.52 -35.36 -40.31
C THR A 11 0.31 -34.70 -38.93
N LEU A 12 0.13 -33.38 -38.89
CA LEU A 12 -0.37 -32.67 -37.71
C LEU A 12 -1.90 -32.84 -37.66
N ALA A 13 -2.39 -33.65 -36.71
CA ALA A 13 -3.81 -33.72 -36.40
C ALA A 13 -4.26 -32.38 -35.78
N ARG A 14 -5.07 -31.62 -36.52
CA ARG A 14 -5.81 -30.47 -36.00
C ARG A 14 -7.05 -30.99 -35.26
N HIS A 15 -7.12 -30.76 -33.96
CA HIS A 15 -8.41 -30.77 -33.27
C HIS A 15 -9.06 -29.39 -33.42
N GLU A 16 -10.05 -29.31 -34.29
CA GLU A 16 -10.97 -28.18 -34.37
C GLU A 16 -11.92 -28.23 -33.17
N CYS A 17 -11.96 -27.15 -32.39
CA CYS A 17 -13.04 -26.90 -31.44
C CYS A 17 -13.82 -25.68 -31.96
N HIS A 18 -15.08 -25.90 -32.29
CA HIS A 18 -15.97 -24.92 -32.91
C HIS A 18 -16.12 -23.64 -32.06
N ARG A 19 -15.85 -22.49 -32.69
CA ARG A 19 -16.29 -21.17 -32.21
C ARG A 19 -17.76 -20.98 -32.53
N HIS A 20 -18.54 -20.52 -31.56
CA HIS A 20 -19.72 -19.69 -31.83
C HIS A 20 -19.28 -18.23 -31.77
N ASP A 21 -19.35 -17.57 -32.91
CA ASP A 21 -19.13 -16.13 -33.08
C ASP A 21 -20.35 -15.36 -32.57
N PHE A 22 -20.13 -14.44 -31.64
CA PHE A 22 -20.86 -13.18 -31.58
C PHE A 22 -19.92 -12.07 -31.11
N GLY A 23 -19.67 -11.09 -32.00
CA GLY A 23 -19.41 -9.70 -31.64
C GLY A 23 -17.97 -9.30 -31.31
N HIS A 24 -17.25 -8.83 -32.32
CA HIS A 24 -16.03 -8.03 -32.18
C HIS A 24 -16.23 -6.72 -31.38
N ARG A 25 -15.31 -6.41 -30.45
CA ARG A 25 -14.46 -5.18 -30.52
C ARG A 25 -13.34 -5.17 -29.45
N PHE A 26 -12.12 -5.05 -29.97
CA PHE A 26 -10.82 -4.63 -29.41
C PHE A 26 -10.26 -5.27 -28.12
N ARG A 27 -9.19 -6.05 -28.33
CA ARG A 27 -8.27 -6.63 -27.36
C ARG A 27 -7.22 -5.60 -26.92
N SER A 28 -6.98 -5.51 -25.62
CA SER A 28 -5.65 -5.28 -25.06
C SER A 28 -5.19 -6.61 -24.46
N ASP A 29 -4.01 -7.08 -24.86
CA ASP A 29 -3.48 -8.38 -24.46
C ASP A 29 -3.09 -8.35 -22.97
N VAL A 30 -3.92 -8.96 -22.12
CA VAL A 30 -3.59 -9.31 -20.74
C VAL A 30 -3.36 -10.81 -20.70
N ILE A 31 -2.10 -11.21 -20.48
CA ILE A 31 -1.75 -12.61 -20.23
C ILE A 31 -2.19 -12.94 -18.80
N PHE A 32 -3.34 -13.62 -18.66
CA PHE A 32 -3.73 -14.27 -17.41
C PHE A 32 -2.95 -15.57 -17.24
N LEU A 33 -1.99 -15.58 -16.31
CA LEU A 33 -1.47 -16.83 -15.74
C LEU A 33 -2.46 -17.34 -14.69
N ARG A 34 -3.41 -18.17 -15.11
CA ARG A 34 -4.18 -19.04 -14.21
C ARG A 34 -3.30 -20.22 -13.81
N VAL A 35 -2.91 -20.31 -12.54
CA VAL A 35 -2.37 -21.54 -11.96
C VAL A 35 -3.56 -22.44 -11.65
N PHE A 36 -3.80 -23.45 -12.49
CA PHE A 36 -4.70 -24.56 -12.15
C PHE A 36 -3.90 -25.59 -11.33
N GLY A 37 -4.31 -25.83 -10.09
CA GLY A 37 -3.93 -27.03 -9.36
C GLY A 37 -4.54 -28.23 -10.07
N CYS A 38 -3.70 -29.07 -10.67
CA CYS A 38 -4.11 -30.30 -11.33
C CYS A 38 -4.12 -31.42 -10.29
N GLU A 39 -5.27 -31.65 -9.65
CA GLU A 39 -5.53 -32.92 -8.98
C GLU A 39 -5.95 -33.95 -10.04
N GLU A 40 -5.22 -35.06 -10.05
CA GLU A 40 -5.41 -36.28 -10.85
C GLU A 40 -5.08 -36.23 -12.35
N CYS A 41 -3.81 -36.55 -12.67
CA CYS A 41 -3.46 -37.18 -13.95
C CYS A 41 -2.67 -38.47 -13.68
N ARG A 42 -3.31 -39.62 -13.91
CA ARG A 42 -2.64 -40.92 -13.99
C ARG A 42 -1.86 -40.98 -15.31
N CYS A 43 -0.53 -40.95 -15.24
CA CYS A 43 0.32 -41.20 -16.41
C CYS A 43 1.26 -42.39 -16.17
N SER A 44 1.34 -43.24 -17.19
CA SER A 44 2.08 -44.50 -17.28
C SER A 44 3.61 -44.35 -17.27
N ALA A 45 4.28 -45.47 -16.95
CA ALA A 45 5.67 -45.62 -16.48
C ALA A 45 6.81 -45.29 -17.48
N HIS A 46 6.89 -44.05 -18.00
CA HIS A 46 8.06 -43.62 -18.78
C HIS A 46 8.68 -42.26 -18.39
N THR A 47 8.32 -41.71 -17.23
CA THR A 47 8.80 -40.39 -16.75
C THR A 47 9.66 -40.47 -15.48
N ALA A 48 10.32 -41.59 -15.22
CA ALA A 48 11.03 -41.82 -13.96
C ALA A 48 12.46 -41.24 -13.88
N ARG A 49 13.01 -40.68 -14.97
CA ARG A 49 14.39 -40.11 -14.96
C ARG A 49 14.48 -38.60 -14.85
N THR A 50 13.37 -37.86 -14.99
CA THR A 50 13.36 -36.39 -14.83
C THR A 50 12.94 -35.96 -13.41
N LEU A 51 12.31 -36.85 -12.64
CA LEU A 51 11.88 -36.59 -11.26
C LEU A 51 13.03 -36.56 -10.23
N GLY A 52 14.20 -37.12 -10.56
CA GLY A 52 15.38 -37.10 -9.68
C GLY A 52 16.03 -35.72 -9.55
N LEU A 53 15.85 -34.83 -10.52
CA LEU A 53 16.43 -33.48 -10.52
C LEU A 53 15.48 -32.42 -9.91
N CYS A 54 14.17 -32.65 -9.92
CA CYS A 54 13.22 -31.77 -9.22
C CYS A 54 13.23 -31.96 -7.70
N ASN A 55 13.55 -33.17 -7.20
CA ASN A 55 13.60 -33.42 -5.76
C ASN A 55 14.85 -32.84 -5.07
N ALA A 56 15.94 -32.56 -5.80
CA ALA A 56 17.14 -31.95 -5.23
C ALA A 56 17.04 -30.42 -5.08
N PHE A 57 16.04 -29.77 -5.71
CA PHE A 57 15.82 -28.32 -5.60
C PHE A 57 14.72 -27.94 -4.59
N MET A 58 13.99 -28.93 -4.05
CA MET A 58 12.92 -28.73 -3.06
C MET A 58 13.36 -28.94 -1.61
N SER A 59 14.67 -28.94 -1.31
CA SER A 59 15.18 -29.12 0.05
C SER A 59 15.85 -27.88 0.65
N THR A 60 15.40 -26.68 0.32
CA THR A 60 15.75 -25.47 1.08
C THR A 60 14.56 -24.52 1.17
N ASN A 61 14.10 -24.30 2.41
CA ASN A 61 13.16 -23.28 2.87
C ASN A 61 11.70 -23.39 2.39
N THR A 62 10.96 -24.37 2.91
CA THR A 62 9.50 -24.23 3.05
C THR A 62 9.19 -23.13 4.06
N VAL A 63 8.84 -21.94 3.57
CA VAL A 63 8.14 -20.92 4.38
C VAL A 63 6.71 -21.45 4.57
N THR A 64 6.38 -21.89 5.78
CA THR A 64 4.98 -22.08 6.18
C THR A 64 4.33 -20.71 6.19
N LEU A 65 3.63 -20.35 5.13
CA LEU A 65 2.76 -19.19 5.12
C LEU A 65 1.63 -19.49 6.10
N ASP A 66 1.56 -18.73 7.20
CA ASP A 66 0.34 -18.62 7.97
C ASP A 66 -0.71 -18.00 7.06
N THR A 67 -1.60 -18.83 6.51
CA THR A 67 -2.60 -18.41 5.52
C THR A 67 -3.62 -17.42 6.07
N ASP A 68 -3.64 -17.23 7.40
CA ASP A 68 -4.55 -16.33 8.08
C ASP A 68 -3.94 -14.94 8.36
N SER A 69 -2.63 -14.77 8.15
CA SER A 69 -1.94 -13.48 8.33
C SER A 69 -2.00 -12.64 7.06
N VAL A 70 -2.40 -11.37 7.20
CA VAL A 70 -2.38 -10.40 6.09
C VAL A 70 -0.96 -9.99 5.70
N PHE A 71 0.03 -10.19 6.57
CA PHE A 71 1.42 -9.81 6.33
C PHE A 71 2.25 -10.99 5.83
N VAL A 72 2.93 -10.78 4.71
CA VAL A 72 3.80 -11.76 4.06
C VAL A 72 5.25 -11.25 4.11
N PRO A 73 6.14 -11.84 4.94
CA PRO A 73 7.53 -11.40 5.06
C PRO A 73 8.36 -11.77 3.81
N ILE A 74 9.37 -10.95 3.48
CA ILE A 74 10.28 -11.20 2.35
C ILE A 74 11.42 -12.16 2.69
N ALA A 75 11.84 -12.21 3.96
CA ALA A 75 12.87 -13.13 4.42
C ALA A 75 12.24 -14.25 5.25
N SER A 76 12.80 -15.46 5.16
CA SER A 76 12.39 -16.68 5.87
C SER A 76 12.71 -16.67 7.37
N GLY A 77 12.59 -15.50 8.02
CA GLY A 77 12.58 -15.39 9.47
C GLY A 77 11.14 -15.40 9.96
N SER A 78 10.83 -16.26 10.92
CA SER A 78 9.56 -16.21 11.64
C SER A 78 9.46 -14.83 12.32
N SER A 79 8.51 -14.00 11.90
CA SER A 79 8.12 -12.81 12.64
C SER A 79 7.54 -13.27 13.97
N GLY A 80 8.30 -13.13 15.05
CA GLY A 80 7.85 -13.50 16.39
C GLY A 80 6.78 -12.52 16.89
N ASP A 81 5.97 -12.97 17.85
CA ASP A 81 5.07 -12.07 18.58
C ASP A 81 5.85 -10.88 19.14
N ASN A 82 5.28 -9.68 19.07
CA ASN A 82 5.88 -8.44 19.58
C ASN A 82 7.19 -7.99 18.91
N GLU A 83 7.50 -8.44 17.68
CA GLU A 83 8.69 -8.02 16.92
C GLU A 83 8.84 -6.49 16.84
N TRP A 84 7.71 -5.77 16.74
CA TRP A 84 7.68 -4.33 16.54
C TRP A 84 7.07 -3.57 17.72
N SER A 85 7.20 -4.12 18.94
CA SER A 85 6.60 -3.57 20.17
C SER A 85 6.82 -2.07 20.40
N GLU A 86 7.99 -1.57 20.03
CA GLU A 86 8.38 -0.17 20.19
C GLU A 86 8.11 0.70 18.96
N HIS A 87 7.61 0.11 17.86
CA HIS A 87 7.49 0.81 16.59
C HIS A 87 6.22 1.64 16.50
N THR A 88 6.35 2.83 15.92
CA THR A 88 5.21 3.55 15.35
C THR A 88 4.98 3.07 13.92
N VAL A 89 3.73 2.82 13.56
CA VAL A 89 3.34 2.53 12.17
C VAL A 89 2.82 3.81 11.53
N ILE A 90 3.27 4.14 10.32
CA ILE A 90 2.65 5.18 9.49
C ILE A 90 2.01 4.49 8.29
N TYR A 91 0.71 4.70 8.09
CA TYR A 91 -0.08 4.05 7.03
C TYR A 91 -0.70 5.10 6.13
N GLY A 92 -0.42 5.05 4.83
CA GLY A 92 -1.08 5.92 3.83
C GLY A 92 -2.41 5.34 3.36
N CYS A 93 -3.54 5.91 3.79
CA CYS A 93 -4.85 5.51 3.30
C CYS A 93 -5.06 5.95 1.83
N VAL A 94 -5.63 5.06 1.02
CA VAL A 94 -6.14 5.42 -0.31
C VAL A 94 -7.37 6.32 -0.12
N SER A 95 -7.21 7.62 -0.42
CA SER A 95 -8.20 8.68 -0.17
C SER A 95 -8.04 9.81 -1.18
N VAL A 96 -8.92 10.81 -1.15
CA VAL A 96 -9.03 11.86 -2.17
C VAL A 96 -7.68 12.49 -2.53
N GLY A 97 -7.43 12.68 -3.84
CA GLY A 97 -6.18 13.28 -4.31
C GLY A 97 -4.93 12.43 -4.10
N ASN A 98 -5.06 11.21 -3.56
CA ASN A 98 -3.96 10.29 -3.23
C ASN A 98 -2.87 10.94 -2.35
N VAL A 99 -3.20 12.02 -1.63
CA VAL A 99 -2.23 12.82 -0.86
C VAL A 99 -1.44 11.97 0.13
N PRO A 100 -2.08 11.04 0.89
CA PRO A 100 -1.36 10.21 1.85
C PRO A 100 -0.37 9.26 1.16
N GLN A 101 -0.77 8.63 0.05
CA GLN A 101 0.09 7.71 -0.69
C GLN A 101 1.33 8.44 -1.22
N LEU A 102 1.13 9.65 -1.75
CA LEU A 102 2.22 10.52 -2.21
C LEU A 102 3.09 11.03 -1.04
N ALA A 103 2.52 11.25 0.14
CA ALA A 103 3.31 11.61 1.34
C ALA A 103 4.17 10.43 1.84
N ILE A 104 3.61 9.21 1.84
CA ILE A 104 4.36 7.98 2.12
C ILE A 104 5.50 7.78 1.12
N ASP A 105 5.28 8.12 -0.15
CA ASP A 105 6.32 8.06 -1.19
C ASP A 105 7.54 8.91 -0.85
N LEU A 106 7.34 10.16 -0.43
CA LEU A 106 8.42 11.04 -0.01
C LEU A 106 9.16 10.49 1.20
N LEU A 107 8.43 9.98 2.21
CA LEU A 107 9.01 9.36 3.41
C LEU A 107 9.88 8.14 3.06
N VAL A 108 9.30 7.17 2.35
CA VAL A 108 9.98 5.93 2.00
C VAL A 108 11.18 6.20 1.09
N SER A 109 11.01 6.99 0.03
CA SER A 109 12.09 7.32 -0.91
C SER A 109 13.27 7.99 -0.21
N THR A 110 13.00 8.96 0.67
CA THR A 110 14.05 9.69 1.39
C THR A 110 14.80 8.78 2.37
N LEU A 111 14.10 7.91 3.09
CA LEU A 111 14.71 7.00 4.06
C LEU A 111 15.41 5.80 3.39
N ILE A 112 14.96 5.36 2.22
CA ILE A 112 15.68 4.38 1.38
C ILE A 112 16.98 4.98 0.88
N GLU A 113 16.97 6.27 0.48
CA GLU A 113 18.16 6.96 0.00
C GLU A 113 19.21 7.14 1.10
N SER A 114 18.78 7.42 2.33
CA SER A 114 19.68 7.44 3.49
C SER A 114 20.08 6.04 4.00
N ARG A 115 19.60 4.95 3.38
CA ARG A 115 19.82 3.55 3.77
C ARG A 115 19.30 3.21 5.17
N GLU A 116 18.30 3.93 5.64
CA GLU A 116 17.69 3.75 6.95
C GLU A 116 16.39 2.97 6.89
N CYS A 117 15.89 2.68 5.68
CA CYS A 117 14.63 2.01 5.42
C CYS A 117 14.84 0.85 4.43
N ARG A 118 14.19 -0.28 4.69
CA ARG A 118 14.18 -1.46 3.81
C ARG A 118 12.79 -2.05 3.71
N LEU A 119 12.48 -2.67 2.58
CA LEU A 119 11.26 -3.47 2.45
C LEU A 119 11.39 -4.74 3.29
N VAL A 120 10.41 -5.01 4.15
CA VAL A 120 10.39 -6.19 5.04
C VAL A 120 9.28 -7.18 4.70
N GLY A 121 8.24 -6.74 4.01
CA GLY A 121 7.14 -7.61 3.61
C GLY A 121 6.09 -6.91 2.76
N HIS A 122 5.07 -7.67 2.41
CA HIS A 122 3.92 -7.23 1.65
C HIS A 122 2.65 -7.44 2.48
N LEU A 123 1.62 -6.63 2.23
CA LEU A 123 0.27 -6.97 2.69
C LEU A 123 -0.46 -7.68 1.57
N TYR A 124 -0.95 -8.88 1.86
CA TYR A 124 -1.70 -9.70 0.93
C TYR A 124 -3.12 -9.96 1.45
N SER A 125 -4.10 -9.73 0.59
CA SER A 125 -5.48 -10.09 0.85
C SER A 125 -6.24 -10.16 -0.47
N PRO A 126 -7.18 -11.10 -0.65
CA PRO A 126 -8.10 -11.09 -1.77
C PRO A 126 -8.93 -9.80 -1.90
N ALA A 127 -9.02 -9.00 -0.83
CA ALA A 127 -9.69 -7.69 -0.87
C ALA A 127 -8.87 -6.60 -1.56
N LEU A 128 -7.55 -6.72 -1.62
CA LEU A 128 -6.70 -5.75 -2.30
C LEU A 128 -6.77 -5.96 -3.81
N MET A 129 -7.01 -4.90 -4.57
CA MET A 129 -6.92 -5.00 -6.03
C MET A 129 -5.48 -5.35 -6.42
N PRO A 130 -5.26 -6.32 -7.33
CA PRO A 130 -3.93 -6.79 -7.66
C PRO A 130 -3.15 -5.72 -8.44
N LEU A 131 -1.90 -5.50 -8.04
CA LEU A 131 -0.94 -4.64 -8.72
C LEU A 131 0.45 -5.26 -8.66
N SER A 132 1.15 -5.20 -9.79
CA SER A 132 2.57 -5.50 -9.89
C SER A 132 3.22 -4.52 -10.84
N GLY A 133 4.42 -4.03 -10.51
CA GLY A 133 5.15 -3.07 -11.33
C GLY A 133 6.63 -2.98 -10.97
N PRO A 134 7.41 -2.19 -11.73
CA PRO A 134 8.82 -1.98 -11.45
C PRO A 134 9.02 -1.20 -10.14
N ASP A 135 10.29 -1.12 -9.70
CA ASP A 135 10.67 -0.37 -8.50
C ASP A 135 10.21 1.09 -8.60
N PRO A 136 9.33 1.56 -7.71
CA PRO A 136 8.77 2.90 -7.81
C PRO A 136 9.74 3.96 -7.27
N TYR A 137 10.77 3.57 -6.52
CA TYR A 137 11.68 4.48 -5.82
C TYR A 137 12.97 4.70 -6.61
N ARG A 138 13.51 3.67 -7.27
CA ARG A 138 14.82 3.73 -7.96
C ARG A 138 14.75 3.21 -9.38
N PHE A 139 15.39 3.93 -10.30
CA PHE A 139 15.60 3.43 -11.66
C PHE A 139 16.51 2.18 -11.64
N GLY A 140 16.06 1.10 -12.28
CA GLY A 140 16.78 -0.18 -12.25
C GLY A 140 16.82 -0.84 -10.87
N GLY A 141 15.99 -0.39 -9.92
CA GLY A 141 15.85 -1.03 -8.62
C GLY A 141 15.27 -2.45 -8.74
N GLN A 142 15.54 -3.27 -7.72
CA GLN A 142 15.11 -4.68 -7.68
C GLN A 142 13.81 -4.88 -6.90
N THR A 143 13.24 -3.81 -6.32
CA THR A 143 12.02 -3.91 -5.53
C THR A 143 10.83 -4.05 -6.48
N LEU A 144 10.07 -5.14 -6.37
CA LEU A 144 8.80 -5.27 -7.08
C LEU A 144 7.75 -4.40 -6.38
N ALA A 145 7.13 -3.45 -7.10
CA ALA A 145 5.97 -2.75 -6.59
C ALA A 145 4.79 -3.72 -6.50
N THR A 146 4.08 -3.72 -5.36
CA THR A 146 2.85 -4.53 -5.17
C THR A 146 1.72 -3.66 -4.63
N SER A 147 0.53 -4.24 -4.50
CA SER A 147 -0.68 -3.57 -3.98
C SER A 147 -0.47 -2.86 -2.65
N ALA A 148 0.22 -3.50 -1.70
CA ALA A 148 0.61 -2.89 -0.44
C ALA A 148 1.93 -3.48 0.09
N GLN A 149 2.79 -2.61 0.60
CA GLN A 149 4.16 -2.92 0.99
C GLN A 149 4.47 -2.35 2.38
N VAL A 150 5.26 -3.10 3.16
CA VAL A 150 5.68 -2.72 4.52
C VAL A 150 7.18 -2.52 4.53
N PHE A 151 7.58 -1.32 4.93
CA PHE A 151 8.97 -0.93 5.07
C PHE A 151 9.31 -0.71 6.53
N GLU A 152 10.52 -1.11 6.93
CA GLU A 152 11.03 -0.96 8.29
C GLU A 152 12.21 0.00 8.31
N CYS A 153 12.16 0.95 9.23
CA CYS A 153 13.28 1.78 9.62
C CYS A 153 13.68 1.45 11.07
N LYS A 154 14.47 0.39 11.24
CA LYS A 154 14.77 -0.20 12.56
C LYS A 154 15.39 0.80 13.55
N ALA A 155 16.33 1.63 13.10
CA ALA A 155 16.98 2.64 13.94
C ALA A 155 16.01 3.70 14.47
N ARG A 156 14.88 3.90 13.78
CA ARG A 156 13.86 4.90 14.11
C ARG A 156 12.63 4.30 14.79
N LYS A 157 12.61 2.97 15.01
CA LYS A 157 11.44 2.24 15.49
C LYS A 157 10.19 2.62 14.68
N LEU A 158 10.30 2.53 13.36
CA LEU A 158 9.26 2.97 12.43
C LEU A 158 8.93 1.86 11.44
N LEU A 159 7.64 1.60 11.27
CA LEU A 159 7.09 0.86 10.14
C LEU A 159 6.34 1.82 9.24
N ILE A 160 6.50 1.70 7.93
CA ILE A 160 5.79 2.49 6.94
C ILE A 160 5.04 1.55 6.02
N ILE A 161 3.72 1.73 5.92
CA ILE A 161 2.85 0.93 5.06
C ILE A 161 2.40 1.80 3.89
N GLN A 162 2.83 1.40 2.69
CA GLN A 162 2.42 2.02 1.44
C GLN A 162 1.36 1.14 0.76
N GLN A 163 0.13 1.64 0.68
CA GLN A 163 -0.94 1.01 -0.10
C GLN A 163 -1.08 1.74 -1.42
N ARG A 164 -0.93 1.05 -2.55
CA ARG A 164 -1.06 1.60 -3.91
C ARG A 164 -2.46 1.46 -4.48
N THR A 165 -3.16 0.38 -4.12
CA THR A 165 -4.42 0.01 -4.74
C THR A 165 -5.59 0.15 -3.79
N PRO A 166 -6.79 0.50 -4.27
CA PRO A 166 -7.99 0.44 -3.45
C PRO A 166 -8.37 -1.01 -3.11
N LEU A 167 -9.37 -1.14 -2.24
CA LEU A 167 -9.94 -2.43 -1.82
C LEU A 167 -11.28 -2.68 -2.53
N TYR A 168 -11.60 -3.94 -2.80
CA TYR A 168 -12.96 -4.35 -3.18
C TYR A 168 -13.93 -4.05 -2.03
N LYS A 169 -15.09 -3.47 -2.36
CA LYS A 169 -16.03 -2.93 -1.37
C LYS A 169 -16.58 -4.02 -0.44
N GLU A 170 -16.76 -5.22 -0.98
CA GLU A 170 -17.41 -6.37 -0.37
C GLU A 170 -16.54 -7.02 0.71
N SER A 171 -15.21 -6.94 0.58
CA SER A 171 -14.25 -7.63 1.44
C SER A 171 -13.30 -6.69 2.19
N ARG A 172 -13.38 -5.37 1.98
CA ARG A 172 -12.52 -4.38 2.67
C ARG A 172 -12.53 -4.50 4.19
N GLN A 173 -13.67 -4.83 4.80
CA GLN A 173 -13.77 -4.94 6.26
C GLN A 173 -12.95 -6.11 6.80
N GLN A 174 -12.92 -7.23 6.07
CA GLN A 174 -12.09 -8.39 6.43
C GLN A 174 -10.61 -8.01 6.39
N PHE A 175 -10.19 -7.25 5.38
CA PHE A 175 -8.82 -6.72 5.32
C PHE A 175 -8.49 -5.82 6.51
N PHE A 176 -9.38 -4.90 6.90
CA PHE A 176 -9.16 -4.02 8.05
C PHE A 176 -9.05 -4.78 9.36
N ASP A 177 -9.91 -5.78 9.58
CA ASP A 177 -9.88 -6.59 10.79
C ASP A 177 -8.61 -7.48 10.84
N SER A 178 -8.19 -8.08 9.72
CA SER A 178 -6.93 -8.83 9.64
C SER A 178 -5.70 -7.94 9.84
N LEU A 179 -5.69 -6.73 9.28
CA LEU A 179 -4.63 -5.74 9.48
C LEU A 179 -4.53 -5.29 10.94
N ALA A 180 -5.67 -4.97 11.57
CA ALA A 180 -5.70 -4.59 12.97
C ALA A 180 -5.27 -5.75 13.89
N LYS A 181 -5.64 -6.99 13.56
CA LYS A 181 -5.20 -8.19 14.28
C LYS A 181 -3.69 -8.37 14.16
N TRP A 182 -3.14 -8.30 12.95
CA TRP A 182 -1.69 -8.43 12.74
C TRP A 182 -0.91 -7.35 13.48
N LEU A 183 -1.33 -6.07 13.41
CA LEU A 183 -0.66 -4.99 14.14
C LEU A 183 -0.72 -5.15 15.66
N SER A 184 -1.83 -5.69 16.18
CA SER A 184 -1.97 -6.04 17.60
C SER A 184 -1.00 -7.16 18.01
N THR A 185 -0.92 -8.25 17.24
CA THR A 185 0.02 -9.36 17.48
C THR A 185 1.50 -8.93 17.34
N ALA A 186 1.78 -8.03 16.39
CA ALA A 186 3.08 -7.39 16.23
C ALA A 186 3.48 -6.50 17.43
N GLY A 187 2.53 -6.18 18.30
CA GLY A 187 2.72 -5.40 19.52
C GLY A 187 2.95 -3.91 19.30
N VAL A 188 2.66 -3.36 18.11
CA VAL A 188 3.10 -2.01 17.74
C VAL A 188 2.64 -0.94 18.75
N LYS A 189 3.53 0.01 19.06
CA LYS A 189 3.27 1.06 20.04
C LYS A 189 2.05 1.90 19.69
N ARG A 190 1.92 2.27 18.41
CA ARG A 190 0.79 3.04 17.87
C ARG A 190 0.76 3.05 16.35
N VAL A 191 -0.38 3.43 15.79
CA VAL A 191 -0.59 3.60 14.36
C VAL A 191 -0.97 5.05 14.04
N VAL A 192 -0.29 5.65 13.06
CA VAL A 192 -0.62 6.95 12.48
C VAL A 192 -1.17 6.72 11.08
N LEU A 193 -2.48 6.92 10.92
CA LEU A 193 -3.17 6.81 9.64
C LEU A 193 -3.13 8.17 8.94
N LEU A 194 -2.47 8.27 7.80
CA LEU A 194 -2.53 9.45 6.95
C LEU A 194 -3.71 9.31 5.99
N SER A 195 -4.58 10.32 5.96
CA SER A 195 -5.79 10.36 5.13
C SER A 195 -6.00 11.76 4.59
N SER A 196 -6.83 11.90 3.56
CA SER A 196 -7.27 13.18 3.03
C SER A 196 -8.79 13.25 2.90
N SER A 197 -9.35 14.45 2.96
CA SER A 197 -10.78 14.70 2.79
C SER A 197 -11.01 15.87 1.83
N PHE A 198 -12.19 15.93 1.24
CA PHE A 198 -12.60 17.03 0.37
C PHE A 198 -12.63 18.37 1.14
N ILE A 199 -11.95 19.39 0.61
CA ILE A 199 -11.79 20.69 1.27
C ILE A 199 -13.09 21.46 1.44
N GLU A 200 -14.07 21.24 0.57
CA GLU A 200 -15.42 21.82 0.67
C GLU A 200 -16.20 21.36 1.91
N HIS A 201 -15.74 20.31 2.59
CA HIS A 201 -16.29 19.84 3.85
C HIS A 201 -15.48 20.29 5.08
N LEU A 202 -14.45 21.12 4.89
CA LEU A 202 -13.75 21.77 5.98
C LEU A 202 -14.67 22.80 6.64
N VAL A 203 -14.79 22.74 7.96
CA VAL A 203 -15.50 23.79 8.71
C VAL A 203 -14.58 24.99 8.85
N GLU A 204 -14.71 25.95 7.92
CA GLU A 204 -13.88 27.17 7.86
C GLU A 204 -13.91 27.98 9.16
N ALA A 205 -15.08 28.08 9.80
CA ALA A 205 -15.23 28.81 11.08
C ALA A 205 -14.36 28.26 12.23
N LEU A 206 -13.88 27.02 12.10
CA LEU A 206 -13.02 26.35 13.07
C LEU A 206 -11.58 26.18 12.56
N ASP A 207 -11.26 26.78 11.41
CA ASP A 207 -9.94 26.73 10.79
C ASP A 207 -9.15 28.03 11.00
N SER A 208 -7.82 27.92 10.88
CA SER A 208 -6.90 29.05 11.04
C SER A 208 -6.66 29.83 9.74
N GLY A 209 -7.22 29.36 8.60
CA GLY A 209 -6.82 29.82 7.28
C GLY A 209 -5.50 29.19 6.83
N ASP A 210 -5.22 27.97 7.27
CA ASP A 210 -3.98 27.27 6.92
C ASP A 210 -4.02 26.87 5.43
N CYS A 211 -2.90 27.07 4.72
CA CYS A 211 -2.82 26.71 3.29
C CYS A 211 -3.02 25.20 3.06
N TYR A 212 -2.67 24.39 4.05
CA TYR A 212 -2.79 22.93 4.04
C TYR A 212 -3.43 22.49 5.35
N PRO A 213 -4.77 22.57 5.48
CA PRO A 213 -5.44 22.31 6.75
C PRO A 213 -5.34 20.82 7.10
N ILE A 214 -4.71 20.52 8.23
CA ILE A 214 -4.59 19.16 8.78
C ILE A 214 -5.33 19.09 10.11
N LYS A 215 -6.19 18.07 10.25
CA LYS A 215 -6.95 17.79 11.47
C LYS A 215 -6.61 16.39 12.00
N CYS A 216 -6.81 16.17 13.30
CA CYS A 216 -6.59 14.88 13.93
C CYS A 216 -7.89 14.18 14.34
N LEU A 217 -7.92 12.86 14.26
CA LEU A 217 -9.01 12.00 14.70
C LEU A 217 -8.43 10.76 15.39
N PRO A 218 -8.24 10.81 16.72
CA PRO A 218 -7.83 9.63 17.48
C PRO A 218 -8.96 8.59 17.56
N ASN A 219 -8.61 7.32 17.69
CA ASN A 219 -9.57 6.28 18.08
C ASN A 219 -9.81 6.26 19.60
N GLU A 220 -10.70 5.39 20.08
CA GLU A 220 -11.10 5.37 21.49
C GLU A 220 -9.97 4.86 22.40
N THR A 221 -9.16 3.93 21.91
CA THR A 221 -8.02 3.37 22.67
C THR A 221 -6.83 4.33 22.77
N HIS A 222 -6.79 5.39 21.96
CA HIS A 222 -5.73 6.39 22.01
C HIS A 222 -5.89 7.31 23.23
N SER A 223 -5.01 7.15 24.22
CA SER A 223 -4.97 8.02 25.40
C SER A 223 -4.64 9.47 25.04
N ARG A 224 -5.57 10.40 25.33
CA ARG A 224 -5.34 11.85 25.17
C ARG A 224 -4.16 12.37 26.01
N ALA A 225 -3.84 11.70 27.12
CA ALA A 225 -2.72 12.07 27.97
C ALA A 225 -1.36 11.64 27.39
N ALA A 226 -1.34 10.60 26.54
CA ALA A 226 -0.12 10.06 25.97
C ALA A 226 0.50 10.97 24.91
N ASP A 227 -0.25 11.96 24.40
CA ASP A 227 0.25 12.83 23.34
C ASP A 227 -0.25 14.28 23.48
N GLN A 228 0.25 14.98 24.51
CA GLN A 228 0.06 16.43 24.65
C GLN A 228 0.48 17.20 23.39
N THR A 229 1.42 16.66 22.61
CA THR A 229 1.88 17.27 21.35
C THR A 229 0.80 17.23 20.26
N LEU A 230 -0.14 16.27 20.31
CA LEU A 230 -1.22 16.19 19.33
C LEU A 230 -2.13 17.42 19.40
N ALA A 231 -2.47 17.85 20.62
CA ALA A 231 -3.34 19.01 20.85
C ALA A 231 -2.66 20.34 20.51
N THR A 232 -1.33 20.42 20.59
CA THR A 232 -0.57 21.60 20.18
C THR A 232 -0.36 21.66 18.68
N ASN A 233 -0.25 20.51 18.01
CA ASN A 233 0.08 20.43 16.59
C ASN A 233 -1.16 20.45 15.69
N TRP A 234 -2.26 19.83 16.09
CA TRP A 234 -3.46 19.70 15.24
C TRP A 234 -4.77 19.82 16.01
N ARG A 235 -5.73 20.51 15.39
CA ARG A 235 -7.11 20.57 15.86
C ARG A 235 -7.84 19.26 15.56
N ALA A 236 -8.75 18.87 16.44
CA ALA A 236 -9.62 17.72 16.21
C ALA A 236 -10.53 17.94 14.99
N VAL A 237 -10.85 16.85 14.28
CA VAL A 237 -11.91 16.87 13.26
C VAL A 237 -13.23 17.30 13.92
N ALA A 238 -13.86 18.31 13.33
CA ALA A 238 -15.12 18.83 13.84
C ALA A 238 -16.25 17.79 13.70
N ARG A 239 -17.14 17.76 14.69
CA ARG A 239 -18.42 17.07 14.58
C ARG A 239 -19.41 18.04 13.93
N VAL A 240 -20.14 17.56 12.93
CA VAL A 240 -21.14 18.36 12.22
C VAL A 240 -22.50 17.70 12.28
N ASP A 241 -23.54 18.53 12.31
CA ASP A 241 -24.91 18.04 12.17
C ASP A 241 -25.11 17.44 10.75
N PRO A 242 -25.69 16.23 10.62
CA PRO A 242 -25.78 15.55 9.33
C PRO A 242 -26.63 16.25 8.26
N PHE A 243 -27.51 17.18 8.65
CA PHE A 243 -28.44 17.84 7.74
C PHE A 243 -27.96 19.24 7.36
N THR A 244 -27.48 19.99 8.34
CA THR A 244 -27.03 21.38 8.15
C THR A 244 -25.54 21.48 7.81
N LEU A 245 -24.76 20.41 8.07
CA LEU A 245 -23.29 20.37 7.97
C LEU A 245 -22.58 21.44 8.81
N GLN A 246 -23.31 22.05 9.75
CA GLN A 246 -22.75 23.02 10.68
C GLN A 246 -22.16 22.34 11.91
N PRO A 247 -21.19 22.97 12.60
CA PRO A 247 -20.62 22.44 13.83
C PRO A 247 -21.68 22.13 14.87
N SER A 248 -21.63 20.92 15.42
CA SER A 248 -22.56 20.49 16.47
C SER A 248 -21.84 19.55 17.45
N PRO A 249 -21.87 19.82 18.77
CA PRO A 249 -21.29 18.93 19.78
C PRO A 249 -21.83 17.49 19.69
N ASP A 250 -23.11 17.34 19.35
CA ASP A 250 -23.80 16.05 19.19
C ASP A 250 -23.78 15.53 17.74
N GLY A 251 -23.08 16.23 16.85
CA GLY A 251 -22.95 15.89 15.44
C GLY A 251 -22.19 14.59 15.18
N ARG A 252 -21.93 14.29 13.92
CA ARG A 252 -21.16 13.12 13.50
C ARG A 252 -19.87 13.56 12.83
N ILE A 253 -18.88 12.67 12.83
CA ILE A 253 -17.66 12.87 12.04
C ILE A 253 -18.02 12.70 10.56
N HIS A 254 -17.97 13.81 9.83
CA HIS A 254 -18.23 13.86 8.40
C HIS A 254 -16.91 14.10 7.66
N LEU A 255 -16.41 13.05 7.00
CA LEU A 255 -15.13 13.04 6.27
C LEU A 255 -15.30 12.32 4.93
N PRO A 256 -16.02 12.92 3.97
CA PRO A 256 -16.16 12.34 2.64
C PRO A 256 -14.80 12.31 1.93
N GLY A 257 -14.53 11.24 1.18
CA GLY A 257 -13.23 11.06 0.52
C GLY A 257 -12.10 10.52 1.41
N SER A 258 -12.29 10.41 2.73
CA SER A 258 -11.29 9.89 3.70
C SER A 258 -10.91 8.41 3.57
N GLY A 259 -11.48 7.72 2.59
CA GLY A 259 -11.11 6.35 2.28
C GLY A 259 -11.32 5.39 3.45
N SER A 260 -10.28 4.62 3.78
CA SER A 260 -10.32 3.60 4.82
C SER A 260 -10.18 4.11 6.25
N LEU A 261 -9.99 5.43 6.47
CA LEU A 261 -9.61 5.99 7.77
C LEU A 261 -10.55 5.56 8.91
N LYS A 262 -11.84 5.90 8.81
CA LYS A 262 -12.81 5.68 9.90
C LYS A 262 -12.99 4.20 10.22
N GLU A 263 -12.89 3.36 9.20
CA GLU A 263 -13.14 1.93 9.33
C GLU A 263 -11.91 1.22 9.91
N LEU A 264 -10.70 1.67 9.54
CA LEU A 264 -9.46 1.24 10.19
C LEU A 264 -9.43 1.64 11.66
N LEU A 265 -9.76 2.89 12.02
CA LEU A 265 -9.79 3.32 13.42
C LEU A 265 -10.71 2.42 14.26
N LYS A 266 -11.91 2.10 13.75
CA LYS A 266 -12.84 1.16 14.40
C LYS A 266 -12.26 -0.25 14.53
N SER A 267 -11.59 -0.76 13.49
CA SER A 267 -10.94 -2.08 13.57
C SER A 267 -9.80 -2.09 14.58
N MET A 268 -9.04 -0.99 14.72
CA MET A 268 -8.00 -0.85 15.76
C MET A 268 -8.58 -0.79 17.17
N ASP A 269 -9.76 -0.17 17.36
CA ASP A 269 -10.46 -0.18 18.65
C ASP A 269 -10.80 -1.61 19.08
N LYS A 270 -11.26 -2.47 18.15
CA LYS A 270 -11.57 -3.88 18.44
C LYS A 270 -10.37 -4.68 18.92
N THR A 271 -9.16 -4.31 18.51
CA THR A 271 -7.91 -5.03 18.83
C THR A 271 -7.05 -4.33 19.88
N GLY A 272 -7.54 -3.23 20.46
CA GLY A 272 -6.82 -2.46 21.47
C GLY A 272 -5.66 -1.61 20.94
N VAL A 273 -5.44 -1.56 19.62
CA VAL A 273 -4.31 -0.84 19.02
C VAL A 273 -4.58 0.67 19.09
N SER A 274 -3.65 1.41 19.68
CA SER A 274 -3.72 2.88 19.75
C SER A 274 -3.50 3.49 18.37
N ALA A 275 -4.46 4.27 17.86
CA ALA A 275 -4.40 4.81 16.51
C ALA A 275 -4.83 6.27 16.41
N ILE A 276 -4.17 7.03 15.53
CA ILE A 276 -4.50 8.43 15.23
C ILE A 276 -4.62 8.62 13.73
N GLY A 277 -5.76 9.14 13.29
CA GLY A 277 -5.95 9.69 11.96
C GLY A 277 -5.43 11.11 11.85
N LEU A 278 -4.57 11.40 10.89
CA LEU A 278 -4.31 12.75 10.40
C LEU A 278 -5.03 12.92 9.07
N VAL A 279 -5.81 13.99 8.94
CA VAL A 279 -6.68 14.25 7.80
C VAL A 279 -6.31 15.59 7.19
N LEU A 280 -5.72 15.55 5.99
CA LEU A 280 -5.44 16.73 5.20
C LEU A 280 -6.62 17.04 4.28
N TYR A 281 -7.06 18.30 4.23
CA TYR A 281 -8.14 18.72 3.35
C TYR A 281 -7.60 19.25 2.01
N CYS A 282 -8.10 18.72 0.90
CA CYS A 282 -7.67 19.09 -0.46
C CYS A 282 -8.80 18.88 -1.48
N SER A 283 -8.62 19.47 -2.67
CA SER A 283 -9.39 19.15 -3.87
C SER A 283 -8.66 18.12 -4.74
N GLU A 284 -9.33 17.55 -5.73
CA GLU A 284 -8.66 16.75 -6.75
C GLU A 284 -7.76 17.61 -7.65
N GLY A 285 -6.72 17.00 -8.23
CA GLY A 285 -5.75 17.67 -9.10
C GLY A 285 -4.31 17.33 -8.74
N ASP A 286 -3.39 18.25 -9.05
CA ASP A 286 -1.98 18.12 -8.69
C ASP A 286 -1.78 18.37 -7.19
N ASN A 287 -1.75 17.27 -6.44
CA ASN A 287 -1.64 17.29 -5.00
C ASN A 287 -0.21 17.09 -4.48
N ARG A 288 0.82 17.18 -5.35
CA ARG A 288 2.21 17.12 -4.88
C ARG A 288 2.49 18.13 -3.75
N PRO A 289 2.12 19.42 -3.84
CA PRO A 289 2.36 20.38 -2.76
C PRO A 289 1.69 19.98 -1.43
N HIS A 290 0.46 19.46 -1.49
CA HIS A 290 -0.25 18.94 -0.31
C HIS A 290 0.51 17.76 0.32
N SER A 291 1.06 16.85 -0.49
CA SER A 291 1.85 15.72 0.00
C SER A 291 3.16 16.13 0.65
N TYR A 292 3.84 17.16 0.12
CA TYR A 292 5.01 17.76 0.76
C TYR A 292 4.65 18.38 2.11
N ALA A 293 3.58 19.16 2.17
CA ALA A 293 3.09 19.76 3.42
C ALA A 293 2.72 18.68 4.45
N PHE A 294 2.07 17.61 4.01
CA PHE A 294 1.69 16.51 4.89
C PHE A 294 2.91 15.76 5.43
N ALA A 295 3.86 15.41 4.55
CA ALA A 295 5.11 14.76 4.95
C ALA A 295 5.92 15.64 5.91
N ASN A 296 5.98 16.95 5.69
CA ASN A 296 6.60 17.92 6.58
C ASN A 296 5.96 17.92 7.98
N ALA A 297 4.63 18.00 8.05
CA ALA A 297 3.91 18.02 9.33
C ALA A 297 4.15 16.73 10.13
N VAL A 298 4.10 15.57 9.47
CA VAL A 298 4.37 14.28 10.10
C VAL A 298 5.84 14.19 10.53
N ASN A 299 6.78 14.64 9.71
CA ASN A 299 8.19 14.66 10.04
C ASN A 299 8.50 15.54 11.25
N GLN A 300 7.90 16.73 11.31
CA GLN A 300 8.08 17.66 12.43
C GLN A 300 7.57 17.08 13.75
N TRP A 301 6.42 16.43 13.72
CA TRP A 301 5.84 15.80 14.92
C TRP A 301 6.64 14.60 15.41
N LEU A 302 7.02 13.71 14.50
CA LEU A 302 7.65 12.44 14.86
C LEU A 302 9.18 12.48 14.81
N SER A 303 9.78 13.60 14.38
CA SER A 303 11.22 13.77 14.20
C SER A 303 11.85 12.65 13.34
N LEU A 304 11.22 12.34 12.20
CA LEU A 304 11.57 11.15 11.40
C LEU A 304 12.84 11.32 10.57
N ILE A 305 13.16 12.53 10.12
CA ILE A 305 14.26 12.84 9.21
C ILE A 305 14.86 14.17 9.64
N ASP A 306 16.16 14.17 9.88
CA ASP A 306 16.93 15.39 10.16
C ASP A 306 17.41 16.00 8.84
N PHE A 307 16.71 17.04 8.39
CA PHE A 307 17.13 17.86 7.27
C PHE A 307 18.25 18.82 7.74
N LYS A 308 19.49 18.34 7.83
CA LYS A 308 20.63 19.19 8.22
C LYS A 308 20.78 20.39 7.28
N THR A 309 20.93 21.57 7.88
CA THR A 309 21.00 22.90 7.23
C THR A 309 22.40 23.35 6.82
N THR A 310 23.45 22.52 6.95
CA THR A 310 24.83 22.94 6.68
C THR A 310 25.44 22.17 5.51
N ALA A 311 25.65 22.88 4.39
CA ALA A 311 26.45 22.51 3.21
C ALA A 311 25.95 21.36 2.30
N GLY A 312 24.63 21.10 2.28
CA GLY A 312 24.02 20.16 1.33
C GLY A 312 22.61 19.79 1.79
N VAL A 313 21.62 20.59 1.42
CA VAL A 313 20.24 20.47 1.89
C VAL A 313 19.69 19.09 1.50
N LYS A 314 19.50 18.20 2.48
CA LYS A 314 18.61 17.05 2.28
C LYS A 314 17.20 17.62 2.19
N THR A 315 16.63 17.60 0.99
CA THR A 315 15.20 17.83 0.77
C THR A 315 14.51 16.46 0.66
N TRP A 316 13.18 16.43 0.59
CA TRP A 316 12.47 15.20 0.28
C TRP A 316 12.94 14.64 -1.07
N ILE A 317 13.28 13.36 -1.09
CA ILE A 317 13.59 12.64 -2.32
C ILE A 317 12.28 12.22 -2.96
N VAL A 318 12.01 12.77 -4.15
CA VAL A 318 10.89 12.34 -4.99
C VAL A 318 11.19 10.94 -5.54
N PRO A 319 10.26 9.98 -5.42
CA PRO A 319 10.49 8.63 -5.95
C PRO A 319 10.56 8.66 -7.48
N PHE A 320 11.32 7.73 -8.07
CA PHE A 320 11.50 7.65 -9.52
C PHE A 320 10.17 7.59 -10.30
N SER A 321 9.17 6.89 -9.76
CA SER A 321 7.82 6.74 -10.34
C SER A 321 7.10 8.06 -10.61
N TRP A 322 7.42 9.15 -9.90
CA TRP A 322 6.75 10.44 -10.12
C TRP A 322 7.14 11.11 -11.44
N ARG A 323 8.20 10.64 -12.13
CA ARG A 323 8.57 11.14 -13.47
C ARG A 323 7.42 11.03 -14.48
N HIS A 324 6.55 10.03 -14.31
CA HIS A 324 5.42 9.75 -15.18
C HIS A 324 4.08 9.89 -14.46
N LEU A 325 4.02 10.70 -13.38
CA LEU A 325 2.81 10.86 -12.57
C LEU A 325 1.61 11.36 -13.40
N PHE A 326 1.88 12.18 -14.42
CA PHE A 326 0.88 12.72 -15.36
C PHE A 326 1.02 12.11 -16.77
N GLY A 327 1.64 10.94 -16.88
CA GLY A 327 1.95 10.30 -18.16
C GLY A 327 3.31 10.69 -18.73
N GLU A 328 3.55 10.30 -19.98
CA GLU A 328 4.73 10.73 -20.73
C GLU A 328 4.59 12.18 -21.19
N GLU A 329 5.72 12.81 -21.52
CA GLU A 329 5.68 14.10 -22.20
C GLU A 329 4.83 13.96 -23.46
N PRO A 330 3.91 14.90 -23.74
CA PRO A 330 3.10 14.79 -24.94
C PRO A 330 4.02 14.78 -26.18
N PRO A 331 3.68 14.00 -27.21
CA PRO A 331 4.48 13.94 -28.44
C PRO A 331 4.71 15.35 -28.99
N LYS A 332 5.93 15.67 -29.44
CA LYS A 332 6.26 17.02 -29.93
C LYS A 332 5.41 17.41 -31.14
N GLU A 333 4.83 16.43 -31.82
CA GLU A 333 3.99 16.58 -33.01
C GLU A 333 2.63 17.23 -32.74
N ILE A 334 2.22 17.41 -31.47
CA ILE A 334 0.94 18.04 -31.12
C ILE A 334 1.04 19.52 -30.69
N TYR A 335 2.25 20.10 -30.69
CA TYR A 335 2.54 21.51 -30.39
C TYR A 335 3.20 22.21 -31.58
#